data_AF-A0A1Q7IMU2-F1
#
_entry.id   AF-A0A1Q7IMU2-F1
#
_cell.length_a   1.000
_cell.length_b   1.000
_cell.length_c   1.000
_cell.angle_alpha   90.00
_cell.angle_beta   90.00
_cell.angle_gamma   90.00
#
_symmetry.space_group_name_H-M   'P 1'
#
loop_
_entity.id
_entity.type
_entity.pdbx_description
1 polymer ?
#
loop_
_entity_poly.entity_id
_entity_poly.type
_entity_poly.pdbx_seq_one_letter_code
_entity_poly.pdbx_strand_id
1 'polypeptide(L)'
;MTLQVSVIGIDGSGKSTLASSLAVIVAAERGLIAGSAAADQFWIRAPEMDLAGRGFHPHGYAIAARLNLLFRRLSHLVVDHKALYPVAKVFQMLLQDNAAVKLSRRYHVDVMVSDGNLLLSGAGRAFNYRGHVENPPTADDVDDAFQHLLQGTRLGPESRRRLPDLKTADALAMTARLTRMQGVWIPDRVIFLDLTPEAAVSRVHSRGAKVDRHENPADLTVAREGYMRVLDVVRRNKGMDSVQVIDAAQMRPGDVLAAAARELAPHLPTASDSATRAGALHESRSRRSVFRRVMSYQYLGRYLARRFFEGAWREPLFPLSAPGRAFLRDGYSAGIMRLIYDQPPRPRLVDRAFYGYPLHRAVRDRLAILVQGIENELRGRLATGARVRIFTAPSGFAYDLRRPLVKLTNENRDQMGRVVLVAADLDPAGDLGPELAVAVERIGAEFHFLKGDLTNSAFRAECDQFGPFDLALFVGLSSWLPKQPMLEHLRWLRANLRPDGLLVTDCFTPAAYAVGGAAMGYRANYYPPDVMRAVLDYCGFDGLGATVESGRDGINHVIVAGVAG
;
A
#
# COMPACT_ATOMS: atom_id res chain seq x y z
N MET A 1 6.66 -22.25 8.16
CA MET A 1 5.86 -22.63 6.97
C MET A 1 4.99 -21.43 6.64
N THR A 2 4.90 -20.99 5.38
CA THR A 2 4.11 -19.78 5.01
C THR A 2 2.66 -20.16 4.75
N LEU A 3 1.71 -19.52 5.42
CA LEU A 3 0.28 -19.66 5.14
C LEU A 3 -0.05 -19.02 3.78
N GLN A 4 -0.59 -19.79 2.84
CA GLN A 4 -0.99 -19.25 1.53
C GLN A 4 -2.49 -18.92 1.49
N VAL A 5 -2.81 -17.65 1.26
CA VAL A 5 -4.17 -17.14 1.21
C VAL A 5 -4.49 -16.67 -0.20
N SER A 6 -5.64 -17.06 -0.74
CA SER A 6 -6.12 -16.60 -2.05
C SER A 6 -7.38 -15.76 -1.91
N VAL A 7 -7.37 -14.54 -2.46
CA VAL A 7 -8.55 -13.69 -2.57
C VAL A 7 -9.17 -13.86 -3.95
N ILE A 8 -10.34 -14.49 -4.02
CA ILE A 8 -11.07 -14.74 -5.27
C ILE A 8 -12.38 -13.96 -5.30
N GLY A 9 -12.97 -13.86 -6.50
CA GLY A 9 -14.15 -13.03 -6.75
C GLY A 9 -14.25 -12.66 -8.22
N ILE A 10 -15.43 -12.22 -8.63
CA ILE A 10 -15.66 -11.71 -9.99
C ILE A 10 -14.95 -10.36 -10.22
N ASP A 11 -14.79 -9.93 -11.47
CA ASP A 11 -14.21 -8.60 -11.73
C ASP A 11 -15.10 -7.50 -11.12
N GLY A 12 -14.49 -6.36 -10.78
CA GLY A 12 -15.18 -5.33 -9.98
C GLY A 12 -15.22 -5.58 -8.47
N SER A 13 -14.95 -6.80 -7.97
CA SER A 13 -15.09 -7.10 -6.52
C SER A 13 -14.02 -6.50 -5.60
N GLY A 14 -12.89 -6.02 -6.13
CA GLY A 14 -11.84 -5.36 -5.35
C GLY A 14 -10.71 -6.28 -4.85
N LYS A 15 -10.60 -7.51 -5.39
CA LYS A 15 -9.60 -8.52 -5.00
C LYS A 15 -8.17 -8.00 -4.84
N SER A 16 -7.65 -7.30 -5.86
CA SER A 16 -6.26 -6.84 -5.88
C SER A 16 -5.98 -5.77 -4.81
N THR A 17 -6.94 -4.87 -4.59
CA THR A 17 -6.87 -3.86 -3.51
C THR A 17 -6.92 -4.55 -2.16
N LEU A 18 -7.85 -5.50 -1.96
CA LEU A 18 -7.93 -6.25 -0.71
C LEU A 18 -6.65 -7.04 -0.44
N ALA A 19 -6.12 -7.78 -1.42
CA ALA A 19 -4.89 -8.56 -1.25
C ALA A 19 -3.70 -7.68 -0.85
N SER A 20 -3.56 -6.51 -1.47
CA SER A 20 -2.48 -5.56 -1.17
C SER A 20 -2.61 -4.95 0.22
N SER A 21 -3.82 -4.50 0.58
CA SER A 21 -4.09 -3.81 1.84
C SER A 21 -4.15 -4.76 3.03
N LEU A 22 -4.66 -5.99 2.85
CA LEU A 22 -4.70 -7.02 3.89
C LEU A 22 -3.30 -7.39 4.37
N ALA A 23 -2.30 -7.42 3.49
CA ALA A 23 -0.91 -7.62 3.90
C ALA A 23 -0.39 -6.49 4.80
N VAL A 24 -0.84 -5.24 4.60
CA VAL A 24 -0.50 -4.12 5.50
C VAL A 24 -1.14 -4.33 6.87
N ILE A 25 -2.43 -4.66 6.91
CA ILE A 25 -3.18 -4.85 8.15
C ILE A 25 -2.65 -6.03 8.95
N VAL A 26 -2.37 -7.18 8.31
CA VAL A 26 -1.80 -8.34 8.99
C VAL A 26 -0.40 -8.02 9.54
N ALA A 27 0.45 -7.34 8.76
CA ALA A 27 1.77 -6.93 9.25
C ALA A 27 1.67 -5.98 10.45
N ALA A 28 0.69 -5.09 10.46
CA ALA A 28 0.45 -4.17 11.56
C ALA A 28 -0.10 -4.89 12.80
N GLU A 29 -1.29 -5.47 12.70
CA GLU A 29 -2.04 -5.94 13.87
C GLU A 29 -1.56 -7.27 14.44
N ARG A 30 -0.86 -8.06 13.64
CA ARG A 30 -0.38 -9.39 14.04
C ARG A 30 1.12 -9.45 14.22
N GLY A 31 1.84 -8.38 13.89
CA GLY A 31 3.29 -8.34 14.02
C GLY A 31 4.01 -9.35 13.12
N LEU A 32 3.40 -9.73 11.99
CA LEU A 32 3.90 -10.75 11.07
C LEU A 32 4.58 -10.16 9.83
N ILE A 33 5.41 -10.95 9.16
CA ILE A 33 5.87 -10.64 7.81
C ILE A 33 4.81 -11.14 6.83
N ALA A 34 4.06 -10.20 6.24
CA ALA A 34 2.99 -10.48 5.30
C ALA A 34 3.43 -10.14 3.86
N GLY A 35 3.21 -11.07 2.94
CA GLY A 35 3.37 -10.87 1.52
C GLY A 35 2.03 -10.59 0.84
N SER A 36 2.05 -9.81 -0.23
CA SER A 36 0.95 -9.78 -1.20
C SER A 36 1.46 -10.01 -2.62
N ALA A 37 0.68 -10.75 -3.40
CA ALA A 37 0.84 -10.93 -4.83
C ALA A 37 -0.45 -10.44 -5.51
N ALA A 38 -0.47 -9.17 -5.88
CA ALA A 38 -1.60 -8.52 -6.53
C ALA A 38 -1.25 -8.24 -8.00
N ALA A 39 -1.68 -9.16 -8.87
CA ALA A 39 -1.46 -9.19 -10.29
C ALA A 39 0.04 -9.17 -10.67
N ASP A 40 0.61 -8.03 -11.08
CA ASP A 40 2.06 -7.90 -11.35
C ASP A 40 2.87 -7.29 -10.20
N GLN A 41 2.21 -6.97 -9.08
CA GLN A 41 2.83 -6.32 -7.94
C GLN A 41 3.03 -7.32 -6.81
N PHE A 42 4.26 -7.36 -6.32
CA PHE A 42 4.61 -8.16 -5.15
C PHE A 42 5.16 -7.25 -4.07
N TRP A 43 4.56 -7.35 -2.90
CA TRP A 43 4.97 -6.61 -1.71
C TRP A 43 5.29 -7.57 -0.58
N ILE A 44 6.36 -7.30 0.15
CA ILE A 44 6.68 -7.97 1.40
C ILE A 44 6.72 -6.90 2.49
N ARG A 45 5.77 -7.00 3.40
CA ARG A 45 5.47 -6.04 4.47
C ARG A 45 5.89 -6.67 5.80
N ALA A 46 6.85 -6.07 6.49
CA ALA A 46 7.10 -6.37 7.90
C ALA A 46 6.42 -5.30 8.78
N PRO A 47 6.27 -5.54 10.10
CA PRO A 47 5.61 -4.58 11.00
C PRO A 47 6.32 -3.22 11.03
N GLU A 48 7.66 -3.25 11.00
CA GLU A 48 8.52 -2.07 11.16
C GLU A 48 8.82 -1.35 9.84
N MET A 49 8.89 -2.09 8.72
CA MET A 49 9.30 -1.56 7.42
C MET A 49 8.83 -2.47 6.27
N ASP A 50 8.92 -1.99 5.04
CA ASP A 50 8.80 -2.87 3.89
C ASP A 50 10.13 -3.55 3.56
N LEU A 51 10.06 -4.81 3.16
CA LEU A 51 11.23 -5.61 2.77
C LEU A 51 11.38 -5.67 1.25
N ALA A 52 10.27 -5.60 0.53
CA ALA A 52 10.22 -5.53 -0.93
C ALA A 52 8.89 -4.95 -1.42
N GLY A 53 8.89 -4.38 -2.62
CA GLY A 53 7.73 -3.77 -3.25
C GLY A 53 8.00 -3.42 -4.70
N ARG A 54 6.99 -3.08 -5.49
CA ARG A 54 7.18 -2.67 -6.90
C ARG A 54 8.22 -1.54 -7.00
N GLY A 55 9.31 -1.76 -7.74
CA GLY A 55 10.39 -0.77 -7.86
C GLY A 55 11.41 -0.79 -6.70
N PHE A 56 11.12 -1.50 -5.62
CA PHE A 56 11.92 -1.62 -4.40
C PHE A 56 12.27 -3.08 -4.09
N HIS A 57 13.46 -3.52 -4.52
CA HIS A 57 13.93 -4.88 -4.30
C HIS A 57 15.41 -4.88 -3.87
N PRO A 58 15.72 -4.44 -2.63
CA PRO A 58 17.11 -4.29 -2.16
C PRO A 58 17.89 -5.62 -2.19
N HIS A 59 17.19 -6.75 -2.03
CA HIS A 59 17.75 -8.09 -2.13
C HIS A 59 17.57 -8.76 -3.51
N GLY A 60 17.19 -7.97 -4.52
CA GLY A 60 16.92 -8.44 -5.87
C GLY A 60 15.50 -8.99 -6.05
N TYR A 61 15.05 -9.03 -7.31
CA TYR A 61 13.71 -9.44 -7.69
C TYR A 61 13.71 -10.85 -8.27
N ALA A 62 12.71 -11.68 -7.95
CA ALA A 62 12.61 -13.02 -8.49
C ALA A 62 12.42 -12.98 -10.02
N ILE A 63 13.08 -13.87 -10.77
CA ILE A 63 12.94 -13.93 -12.24
C ILE A 63 11.47 -14.16 -12.61
N ALA A 64 10.77 -15.05 -11.89
CA ALA A 64 9.35 -15.29 -12.10
C ALA A 64 8.51 -14.00 -11.97
N ALA A 65 8.83 -13.12 -11.01
CA ALA A 65 8.14 -11.85 -10.85
C ALA A 65 8.41 -10.85 -11.99
N ARG A 66 9.62 -10.88 -12.57
CA ARG A 66 9.97 -10.10 -13.79
C ARG A 66 9.23 -10.60 -15.01
N LEU A 67 9.20 -11.93 -15.20
CA LEU A 67 8.47 -12.56 -16.29
C LEU A 67 6.96 -12.32 -16.12
N ASN A 68 6.43 -12.37 -14.90
CA ASN A 68 5.03 -12.07 -14.62
C ASN A 68 4.62 -10.68 -15.15
N LEU A 69 5.46 -9.66 -14.92
CA LEU A 69 5.24 -8.31 -15.46
C LEU A 69 5.19 -8.30 -17.00
N LEU A 70 6.12 -9.00 -17.66
CA LEU A 70 6.14 -9.11 -19.12
C LEU A 70 4.88 -9.81 -19.65
N PHE A 71 4.52 -10.95 -19.06
CA PHE A 71 3.36 -11.73 -19.50
C PHE A 71 2.04 -11.06 -19.16
N ARG A 72 1.96 -10.26 -18.10
CA ARG A 72 0.79 -9.39 -17.86
C ARG A 72 0.61 -8.40 -19.01
N ARG A 73 1.68 -7.72 -19.45
CA ARG A 73 1.62 -6.81 -20.61
C ARG A 73 1.18 -7.55 -21.87
N LEU A 74 1.75 -8.74 -22.12
CA LEU A 74 1.33 -9.57 -23.26
C LEU A 74 -0.14 -9.98 -23.17
N SER A 75 -0.64 -10.33 -21.98
CA SER A 75 -2.06 -10.71 -21.79
C SER A 75 -3.01 -9.55 -22.10
N HIS A 76 -2.64 -8.31 -21.79
CA HIS A 76 -3.43 -7.13 -22.16
C HIS A 76 -3.40 -6.85 -23.66
N LEU A 77 -2.30 -7.16 -24.36
CA LEU A 77 -2.23 -7.01 -25.82
C LEU A 77 -3.14 -7.99 -26.56
N VAL A 78 -3.42 -9.15 -25.96
CA VAL A 78 -4.27 -10.20 -26.56
C VAL A 78 -5.65 -10.29 -25.91
N VAL A 79 -6.06 -9.31 -25.11
CA VAL A 79 -7.33 -9.36 -24.33
C VAL A 79 -8.56 -9.57 -25.22
N ASP A 80 -8.53 -9.04 -26.44
CA ASP A 80 -9.63 -9.17 -27.40
C ASP A 80 -9.62 -10.53 -28.15
N HIS A 81 -8.55 -11.33 -28.03
CA HIS A 81 -8.42 -12.64 -28.68
C HIS A 81 -8.91 -13.78 -27.78
N LYS A 82 -10.11 -14.31 -28.07
CA LYS A 82 -10.79 -15.38 -27.33
C LYS A 82 -9.93 -16.64 -27.08
N ALA A 83 -9.04 -16.99 -28.00
CA ALA A 83 -8.18 -18.18 -27.87
C ALA A 83 -6.85 -17.91 -27.15
N LEU A 84 -6.26 -16.73 -27.35
CA LEU A 84 -4.92 -16.42 -26.83
C LEU A 84 -4.96 -15.85 -25.40
N TYR A 85 -6.00 -15.07 -25.08
CA TYR A 85 -6.13 -14.47 -23.75
C TYR A 85 -6.13 -15.49 -22.61
N PRO A 86 -6.93 -16.58 -22.65
CA PRO A 86 -6.94 -17.57 -21.58
C PRO A 86 -5.57 -18.22 -21.39
N VAL A 87 -4.88 -18.57 -22.48
CA VAL A 87 -3.55 -19.17 -22.44
C VAL A 87 -2.53 -18.22 -21.81
N ALA A 88 -2.51 -16.96 -22.25
CA ALA A 88 -1.61 -15.94 -21.70
C ALA A 88 -1.90 -15.68 -20.21
N LYS A 89 -3.18 -15.64 -19.83
CA LYS A 89 -3.61 -15.40 -18.45
C LYS A 89 -3.22 -16.55 -17.52
N VAL A 90 -3.45 -17.80 -17.91
CA VAL A 90 -3.08 -18.98 -17.13
C VAL A 90 -1.55 -19.05 -16.95
N PHE A 91 -0.77 -18.74 -17.99
CA PHE A 91 0.69 -18.66 -17.85
C PHE A 91 1.15 -17.52 -16.93
N GLN A 92 0.52 -16.35 -17.03
CA GLN A 92 0.76 -15.23 -16.12
C GLN A 92 0.50 -15.64 -14.66
N MET A 93 -0.62 -16.32 -14.39
CA MET A 93 -0.96 -16.81 -13.05
C MET A 93 0.03 -17.86 -12.53
N LEU A 94 0.50 -18.78 -13.38
CA LEU A 94 1.55 -19.73 -13.00
C LEU A 94 2.84 -19.01 -12.55
N LEU A 95 3.24 -17.97 -13.28
CA LEU A 95 4.40 -17.16 -12.91
C LEU A 95 4.17 -16.36 -11.63
N GLN A 96 2.96 -15.84 -11.44
CA GLN A 96 2.56 -15.12 -10.23
C GLN A 96 2.66 -16.02 -8.99
N ASP A 97 2.04 -17.19 -9.02
CA ASP A 97 2.05 -18.15 -7.90
C ASP A 97 3.47 -18.66 -7.61
N ASN A 98 4.25 -18.96 -8.65
CA ASN A 98 5.65 -19.34 -8.49
C ASN A 98 6.51 -18.21 -7.90
N ALA A 99 6.23 -16.95 -8.27
CA ALA A 99 6.90 -15.80 -7.69
C ALA A 99 6.51 -15.61 -6.22
N ALA A 100 5.24 -15.76 -5.87
CA ALA A 100 4.73 -15.69 -4.50
C ALA A 100 5.43 -16.72 -3.60
N VAL A 101 5.55 -17.97 -4.02
CA VAL A 101 6.26 -19.02 -3.25
C VAL A 101 7.76 -18.70 -3.11
N LYS A 102 8.43 -18.26 -4.18
CA LYS A 102 9.87 -17.93 -4.13
C LYS A 102 10.16 -16.72 -3.24
N LEU A 103 9.32 -15.70 -3.29
CA LEU A 103 9.43 -14.52 -2.43
C LEU A 103 9.10 -14.88 -0.98
N SER A 104 8.10 -15.72 -0.75
CA SER A 104 7.74 -16.22 0.59
C SER A 104 8.93 -16.87 1.28
N ARG A 105 9.64 -17.75 0.57
CA ARG A 105 10.86 -18.40 1.09
C ARG A 105 12.01 -17.43 1.29
N ARG A 106 12.25 -16.53 0.33
CA ARG A 106 13.38 -15.58 0.38
C ARG A 106 13.29 -14.63 1.57
N TYR A 107 12.09 -14.19 1.90
CA TYR A 107 11.86 -13.19 2.94
C TYR A 107 11.25 -13.77 4.22
N HIS A 108 11.20 -15.10 4.34
CA HIS A 108 10.60 -15.79 5.49
C HIS A 108 9.21 -15.26 5.83
N VAL A 109 8.36 -15.14 4.80
CA VAL A 109 7.01 -14.63 4.92
C VAL A 109 6.17 -15.61 5.75
N ASP A 110 5.41 -15.08 6.70
CA ASP A 110 4.49 -15.85 7.55
C ASP A 110 3.18 -16.12 6.83
N VAL A 111 2.66 -15.12 6.11
CA VAL A 111 1.43 -15.21 5.31
C VAL A 111 1.58 -14.54 3.95
N MET A 112 1.17 -15.20 2.88
CA MET A 112 1.20 -14.66 1.52
C MET A 112 -0.23 -14.57 0.97
N VAL A 113 -0.70 -13.35 0.72
CA VAL A 113 -2.06 -13.07 0.22
C VAL A 113 -2.01 -12.79 -1.28
N SER A 114 -2.61 -13.66 -2.08
CA SER A 114 -2.60 -13.55 -3.55
C SER A 114 -3.97 -13.15 -4.10
N ASP A 115 -4.02 -12.31 -5.13
CA ASP A 115 -5.27 -11.95 -5.82
C ASP A 115 -5.69 -13.03 -6.83
N GLY A 116 -6.12 -14.15 -6.27
CA GLY A 116 -6.45 -15.37 -6.99
C GLY A 116 -5.35 -16.42 -6.83
N ASN A 117 -5.53 -17.53 -7.53
CA ASN A 117 -4.62 -18.65 -7.60
C ASN A 117 -4.87 -19.37 -8.93
N LEU A 118 -3.83 -19.93 -9.54
CA LEU A 118 -3.89 -20.55 -10.86
C LEU A 118 -5.04 -21.55 -11.00
N LEU A 119 -5.16 -22.49 -10.06
CA LEU A 119 -6.18 -23.53 -10.12
C LEU A 119 -7.57 -22.95 -9.89
N LEU A 120 -7.71 -22.09 -8.87
CA LEU A 120 -9.01 -21.55 -8.48
C LEU A 120 -9.57 -20.59 -9.53
N SER A 121 -8.75 -19.65 -10.02
CA SER A 121 -9.14 -18.70 -11.06
C SER A 121 -9.29 -19.35 -12.42
N GLY A 122 -8.44 -20.34 -12.74
CA GLY A 122 -8.56 -21.13 -13.95
C GLY A 122 -9.89 -21.88 -14.00
N ALA A 123 -10.19 -22.68 -12.97
CA ALA A 123 -11.42 -23.44 -12.89
C ALA A 123 -12.67 -22.57 -12.77
N GLY A 124 -12.61 -21.49 -11.98
CA GLY A 124 -13.74 -20.57 -11.81
C GLY A 124 -14.16 -19.88 -13.11
N ARG A 125 -13.22 -19.65 -14.04
CA ARG A 125 -13.49 -19.01 -15.34
C ARG A 125 -13.50 -19.93 -16.54
N ALA A 126 -13.19 -21.21 -16.37
CA ALA A 126 -13.00 -22.10 -17.51
C ALA A 126 -14.25 -22.18 -18.42
N PHE A 127 -15.44 -22.01 -17.85
CA PHE A 127 -16.72 -22.10 -18.56
C PHE A 127 -17.05 -20.87 -19.41
N ASN A 128 -16.56 -19.68 -19.04
CA ASN A 128 -16.71 -18.47 -19.86
C ASN A 128 -16.11 -18.67 -21.27
N TYR A 129 -15.11 -19.54 -21.40
CA TYR A 129 -14.41 -19.77 -22.67
C TYR A 129 -14.96 -20.95 -23.48
N ARG A 130 -15.83 -21.79 -22.89
CA ARG A 130 -16.43 -22.97 -23.54
C ARG A 130 -17.82 -22.69 -24.14
N GLY A 131 -18.50 -21.63 -23.70
CA GLY A 131 -19.91 -21.34 -24.07
C GLY A 131 -20.92 -22.12 -23.22
N HIS A 132 -22.22 -21.91 -23.42
CA HIS A 132 -23.27 -22.64 -22.69
C HIS A 132 -23.16 -24.15 -22.92
N VAL A 133 -23.14 -24.93 -21.83
CA VAL A 133 -23.10 -26.39 -21.86
C VAL A 133 -24.37 -26.90 -21.18
N GLU A 134 -25.07 -27.84 -21.80
CA GLU A 134 -26.31 -28.44 -21.26
C GLU A 134 -26.08 -29.15 -19.91
N ASN A 135 -24.87 -29.68 -19.70
CA ASN A 135 -24.45 -30.35 -18.47
C ASN A 135 -23.19 -29.68 -17.88
N PRO A 136 -23.34 -28.72 -16.95
CA PRO A 136 -22.20 -28.11 -16.30
C PRO A 136 -21.49 -29.13 -15.40
N PRO A 137 -20.16 -29.03 -15.22
CA PRO A 137 -19.44 -29.92 -14.32
C PRO A 137 -19.81 -29.65 -12.87
N THR A 138 -19.85 -30.76 -12.15
CA THR A 138 -20.06 -30.87 -10.72
C THR A 138 -18.77 -30.51 -9.96
N ALA A 139 -18.88 -30.35 -8.64
CA ALA A 139 -17.70 -30.19 -7.79
C ALA A 139 -16.76 -31.40 -7.88
N ASP A 140 -17.28 -32.61 -8.09
CA ASP A 140 -16.48 -33.84 -8.23
C ASP A 140 -15.62 -33.80 -9.49
N ASP A 141 -16.18 -33.31 -10.61
CA ASP A 141 -15.42 -33.14 -11.86
C ASP A 141 -14.27 -32.14 -11.68
N VAL A 142 -14.50 -31.05 -10.93
CA VAL A 142 -13.47 -30.03 -10.67
C VAL A 142 -12.38 -30.57 -9.75
N ASP A 143 -12.74 -31.38 -8.75
CA ASP A 143 -11.75 -32.04 -7.88
C ASP A 143 -10.91 -33.06 -8.66
N ASP A 144 -11.53 -33.88 -9.52
CA ASP A 144 -10.82 -34.78 -10.44
C ASP A 144 -9.80 -34.01 -11.30
N ALA A 145 -10.18 -32.84 -11.83
CA ALA A 145 -9.28 -31.97 -12.58
C ALA A 145 -8.11 -31.45 -11.72
N PHE A 146 -8.36 -31.09 -10.45
CA PHE A 146 -7.31 -30.66 -9.54
C PHE A 146 -6.33 -31.80 -9.24
N GLN A 147 -6.83 -33.00 -8.93
CA GLN A 147 -5.98 -34.17 -8.70
C GLN A 147 -5.19 -34.54 -9.97
N HIS A 148 -5.80 -34.43 -11.15
CA HIS A 148 -5.10 -34.63 -12.42
C HIS A 148 -3.92 -33.67 -12.60
N LEU A 149 -4.15 -32.38 -12.38
CA LEU A 149 -3.12 -31.35 -12.57
C LEU A 149 -2.03 -31.38 -11.49
N LEU A 150 -2.39 -31.69 -10.24
CA LEU A 150 -1.47 -31.75 -9.11
C LEU A 150 -0.65 -33.05 -9.12
N GLN A 151 -1.32 -34.19 -9.26
CA GLN A 151 -0.75 -35.52 -9.03
C GLN A 151 -0.54 -36.33 -10.32
N GLY A 152 -1.15 -35.92 -11.44
CA GLY A 152 -1.07 -36.68 -12.69
C GLY A 152 -2.01 -37.90 -12.74
N THR A 153 -3.05 -37.95 -11.89
CA THR A 153 -4.06 -39.02 -11.91
C THR A 153 -4.82 -39.04 -13.24
N ARG A 154 -5.41 -40.17 -13.67
CA ARG A 154 -6.18 -40.20 -14.92
C ARG A 154 -7.60 -39.69 -14.69
N LEU A 155 -8.05 -38.75 -15.53
CA LEU A 155 -9.46 -38.33 -15.55
C LEU A 155 -10.38 -39.44 -16.07
N GLY A 156 -11.51 -39.65 -15.37
CA GLY A 156 -12.57 -40.55 -15.80
C GLY A 156 -13.28 -40.08 -17.08
N PRO A 157 -13.98 -40.99 -17.79
CA PRO A 157 -14.64 -40.67 -19.05
C PRO A 157 -15.76 -39.63 -18.92
N GLU A 158 -16.54 -39.68 -17.82
CA GLU A 158 -17.60 -38.71 -17.53
C GLU A 158 -17.04 -37.31 -17.22
N SER A 159 -16.02 -37.23 -16.36
CA SER A 159 -15.35 -35.96 -16.03
C SER A 159 -14.72 -35.33 -17.28
N ARG A 160 -14.09 -36.12 -18.17
CA ARG A 160 -13.56 -35.61 -19.46
C ARG A 160 -14.62 -35.02 -20.38
N ARG A 161 -15.85 -35.54 -20.36
CA ARG A 161 -16.95 -34.99 -21.17
C ARG A 161 -17.40 -33.63 -20.62
N ARG A 162 -17.55 -33.54 -19.30
CA ARG A 162 -18.06 -32.34 -18.59
C ARG A 162 -17.01 -31.24 -18.39
N LEU A 163 -15.73 -31.57 -18.30
CA LEU A 163 -14.61 -30.63 -18.17
C LEU A 163 -14.17 -30.01 -19.51
N PRO A 164 -13.67 -28.77 -19.50
CA PRO A 164 -13.07 -28.15 -20.69
C PRO A 164 -11.80 -28.90 -21.14
N ASP A 165 -11.35 -28.66 -22.38
CA ASP A 165 -10.08 -29.24 -22.87
C ASP A 165 -8.92 -28.76 -21.98
N LEU A 166 -8.27 -29.71 -21.30
CA LEU A 166 -7.19 -29.43 -20.35
C LEU A 166 -5.80 -29.42 -20.98
N LYS A 167 -5.64 -29.63 -22.29
CA LYS A 167 -4.30 -29.70 -22.94
C LYS A 167 -3.35 -28.57 -22.54
N THR A 168 -3.84 -27.34 -22.47
CA THR A 168 -3.03 -26.19 -22.03
C THR A 168 -2.65 -26.31 -20.56
N ALA A 169 -3.61 -26.66 -19.70
CA ALA A 169 -3.36 -26.87 -18.27
C ALA A 169 -2.37 -28.02 -18.04
N ASP A 170 -2.46 -29.11 -18.82
CA ASP A 170 -1.57 -30.26 -18.76
C ASP A 170 -0.15 -29.90 -19.19
N ALA A 171 -0.01 -29.17 -20.30
CA ALA A 171 1.27 -28.68 -20.77
C ALA A 171 1.93 -27.77 -19.73
N LEU A 172 1.14 -26.92 -19.06
CA LEU A 172 1.63 -26.04 -17.99
C LEU A 172 2.00 -26.79 -16.72
N ALA A 173 1.18 -27.74 -16.28
CA ALA A 173 1.47 -28.58 -15.12
C ALA A 173 2.72 -29.45 -15.36
N MET A 174 2.88 -30.01 -16.56
CA MET A 174 4.08 -30.72 -16.98
C MET A 174 5.30 -29.78 -16.99
N THR A 175 5.18 -28.60 -17.60
CA THR A 175 6.26 -27.61 -17.65
C THR A 175 6.66 -27.16 -16.25
N ALA A 176 5.70 -26.90 -15.37
CA ALA A 176 5.93 -26.51 -13.99
C ALA A 176 6.70 -27.59 -13.23
N ARG A 177 6.31 -28.87 -13.40
CA ARG A 177 7.01 -30.02 -12.81
C ARG A 177 8.45 -30.13 -13.34
N LEU A 178 8.66 -30.08 -14.65
CA LEU A 178 9.98 -30.19 -15.28
C LEU A 178 10.91 -29.04 -14.89
N THR A 179 10.39 -27.82 -14.77
CA THR A 179 11.16 -26.61 -14.45
C THR A 179 11.20 -26.28 -12.94
N ARG A 180 10.68 -27.19 -12.09
CA ARG A 180 10.56 -27.03 -10.64
C ARG A 180 9.85 -25.73 -10.23
N MET A 181 8.91 -25.26 -11.04
CA MET A 181 8.02 -24.16 -10.65
C MET A 181 6.98 -24.69 -9.68
N GLN A 182 6.77 -23.94 -8.60
CA GLN A 182 5.83 -24.31 -7.53
C GLN A 182 4.56 -23.46 -7.63
N GLY A 183 4.08 -23.23 -8.85
CA GLY A 183 2.92 -22.38 -9.12
C GLY A 183 1.60 -23.15 -9.27
N VAL A 184 1.61 -24.48 -9.12
CA VAL A 184 0.40 -25.32 -9.15
C VAL A 184 0.17 -25.88 -7.75
N TRP A 185 -0.78 -25.32 -7.01
CA TRP A 185 -1.11 -25.69 -5.63
C TRP A 185 -2.50 -25.20 -5.24
N ILE A 186 -3.12 -25.86 -4.25
CA ILE A 186 -4.37 -25.40 -3.61
C ILE A 186 -4.00 -24.56 -2.39
N PRO A 187 -4.54 -23.34 -2.24
CA PRO A 187 -4.27 -22.49 -1.08
C PRO A 187 -4.76 -23.09 0.23
N ASP A 188 -4.14 -22.64 1.32
CA ASP A 188 -4.51 -23.08 2.66
C ASP A 188 -5.80 -22.40 3.12
N ARG A 189 -6.01 -21.14 2.69
CA ARG A 189 -7.23 -20.37 2.93
C ARG A 189 -7.67 -19.61 1.69
N VAL A 190 -8.98 -19.45 1.54
CA VAL A 190 -9.61 -18.70 0.45
C VAL A 190 -10.58 -17.69 1.02
N ILE A 191 -10.46 -16.44 0.60
CA ILE A 191 -11.43 -15.38 0.87
C ILE A 191 -12.16 -15.12 -0.44
N PHE A 192 -13.44 -15.45 -0.50
CA PHE A 192 -14.30 -15.15 -1.63
C PHE A 192 -15.05 -13.84 -1.36
N LEU A 193 -14.79 -12.85 -2.21
CA LEU A 193 -15.56 -11.61 -2.26
C LEU A 193 -16.77 -11.84 -3.14
N ASP A 194 -17.89 -12.17 -2.47
CA ASP A 194 -19.15 -12.36 -3.15
C ASP A 194 -19.76 -11.00 -3.49
N LEU A 195 -20.14 -10.84 -4.75
CA LEU A 195 -20.72 -9.62 -5.29
C LEU A 195 -21.67 -10.04 -6.41
N THR A 196 -22.84 -9.41 -6.46
CA THR A 196 -23.77 -9.60 -7.58
C THR A 196 -23.14 -9.10 -8.88
N PRO A 197 -23.30 -9.81 -10.02
CA PRO A 197 -22.80 -9.37 -11.33
C PRO A 197 -23.17 -7.93 -11.69
N GLU A 198 -24.36 -7.47 -11.33
CA GLU A 198 -24.86 -6.12 -11.61
C GLU A 198 -24.08 -5.07 -10.84
N ALA A 199 -23.89 -5.26 -9.53
CA ALA A 199 -23.07 -4.38 -8.71
C ALA A 199 -21.60 -4.39 -9.16
N ALA A 200 -21.07 -5.53 -9.59
CA ALA A 200 -19.73 -5.64 -10.15
C ALA A 200 -19.58 -4.80 -11.43
N VAL A 201 -20.51 -4.93 -12.38
CA VAL A 201 -20.53 -4.15 -13.62
C VAL A 201 -20.64 -2.65 -13.32
N SER A 202 -21.53 -2.25 -12.40
CA SER A 202 -21.63 -0.85 -11.97
C SER A 202 -20.31 -0.31 -11.41
N ARG A 203 -19.61 -1.11 -10.59
CA ARG A 203 -18.29 -0.75 -10.04
C ARG A 203 -17.18 -0.72 -11.10
N VAL A 204 -17.29 -1.51 -12.16
CA VAL A 204 -16.35 -1.48 -13.29
C VAL A 204 -16.58 -0.21 -14.11
N HIS A 205 -17.82 0.11 -14.46
CA HIS A 205 -18.16 1.32 -15.21
C HIS A 205 -17.78 2.60 -14.48
N SER A 206 -17.98 2.66 -13.16
CA SER A 206 -17.64 3.84 -12.36
C SER A 206 -16.13 4.14 -12.31
N ARG A 207 -15.27 3.17 -12.67
CA ARG A 207 -13.81 3.36 -12.72
C ARG A 207 -13.34 4.15 -13.95
N GLY A 208 -14.21 4.35 -14.94
CA GLY A 208 -13.86 5.08 -16.18
C GLY A 208 -12.82 4.38 -17.07
N ALA A 209 -12.47 3.13 -16.78
CA ALA A 209 -11.58 2.32 -17.61
C ALA A 209 -12.34 1.71 -18.81
N LYS A 210 -11.61 1.32 -19.87
CA LYS A 210 -12.18 0.51 -20.94
C LYS A 210 -12.70 -0.79 -20.33
N VAL A 211 -14.00 -1.03 -20.48
CA VAL A 211 -14.65 -2.27 -20.05
C VAL A 211 -14.14 -3.39 -20.94
N ASP A 212 -13.56 -4.42 -20.32
CA ASP A 212 -13.11 -5.60 -21.04
C ASP A 212 -14.32 -6.43 -21.50
N ARG A 213 -14.18 -7.16 -22.61
CA ARG A 213 -15.28 -7.96 -23.19
C ARG A 213 -16.00 -8.86 -22.19
N HIS A 214 -15.27 -9.40 -21.22
CA HIS A 214 -15.76 -10.37 -20.22
C HIS A 214 -16.31 -9.71 -18.95
N GLU A 215 -16.34 -8.38 -18.88
CA GLU A 215 -16.92 -7.61 -17.78
C GLU A 215 -18.40 -7.27 -18.09
N ASN A 216 -19.18 -8.30 -18.43
CA ASN A 216 -20.62 -8.20 -18.67
C ASN A 216 -21.40 -9.13 -17.70
N PRO A 217 -22.69 -8.85 -17.43
CA PRO A 217 -23.45 -9.61 -16.43
C PRO A 217 -23.49 -11.12 -16.66
N ALA A 218 -23.59 -11.57 -17.92
CA ALA A 218 -23.64 -12.99 -18.26
C ALA A 218 -22.32 -13.70 -17.92
N ASP A 219 -21.19 -13.16 -18.39
CA ASP A 219 -19.87 -13.73 -18.12
C ASP A 219 -19.51 -13.70 -16.62
N LEU A 220 -19.92 -12.65 -15.91
CA LEU A 220 -19.71 -12.54 -14.47
C LEU A 220 -20.60 -13.51 -13.67
N THR A 221 -21.82 -13.79 -14.13
CA THR A 221 -22.70 -14.81 -13.53
C THR A 221 -22.05 -16.18 -13.62
N VAL A 222 -21.61 -16.58 -14.82
CA VAL A 222 -20.94 -17.87 -15.05
C VAL A 222 -19.66 -17.97 -14.21
N ALA A 223 -18.88 -16.89 -14.11
CA ALA A 223 -17.68 -16.86 -13.27
C ALA A 223 -18.02 -17.01 -11.78
N ARG A 224 -19.06 -16.33 -11.28
CA ARG A 224 -19.51 -16.44 -9.88
C ARG A 224 -19.91 -17.87 -9.53
N GLU A 225 -20.74 -18.50 -10.36
CA GLU A 225 -21.16 -19.90 -10.20
C GLU A 225 -19.99 -20.88 -10.32
N GLY A 226 -19.04 -20.60 -11.20
CA GLY A 226 -17.78 -21.34 -11.30
C GLY A 226 -16.98 -21.27 -10.01
N TYR A 227 -16.81 -20.08 -9.43
CA TYR A 227 -16.11 -19.91 -8.15
C TYR A 227 -16.81 -20.64 -7.01
N MET A 228 -18.14 -20.60 -6.91
CA MET A 228 -18.88 -21.32 -5.87
C MET A 228 -18.58 -22.83 -5.89
N ARG A 229 -18.54 -23.45 -7.08
CA ARG A 229 -18.17 -24.87 -7.24
C ARG A 229 -16.72 -25.13 -6.85
N VAL A 230 -15.80 -24.25 -7.22
CA VAL A 230 -14.38 -24.34 -6.84
C VAL A 230 -14.21 -24.26 -5.32
N LEU A 231 -15.00 -23.43 -4.64
CA LEU A 231 -14.95 -23.30 -3.18
C LEU A 231 -15.32 -24.60 -2.47
N ASP A 232 -16.29 -25.35 -2.99
CA ASP A 232 -16.65 -26.65 -2.43
C ASP A 232 -15.51 -27.67 -2.56
N VAL A 233 -14.76 -27.64 -3.66
CA VAL A 233 -13.55 -28.45 -3.84
C VAL A 233 -12.47 -28.08 -2.81
N VAL A 234 -12.27 -26.78 -2.56
CA VAL A 234 -11.31 -26.33 -1.54
C VAL A 234 -11.72 -26.81 -0.15
N ARG A 235 -13.01 -26.68 0.23
CA ARG A 235 -13.53 -27.17 1.52
C ARG A 235 -13.27 -28.66 1.72
N ARG A 236 -13.47 -29.47 0.68
CA ARG A 236 -13.21 -30.92 0.73
C ARG A 236 -11.72 -31.24 0.90
N ASN A 237 -10.84 -30.49 0.23
CA ASN A 237 -9.39 -30.74 0.24
C ASN A 237 -8.68 -30.17 1.49
N LYS A 238 -9.19 -29.08 2.07
CA LYS A 238 -8.50 -28.29 3.12
C LYS A 238 -9.31 -28.12 4.41
N GLY A 239 -10.56 -28.59 4.45
CA GLY A 239 -11.48 -28.46 5.58
C GLY A 239 -12.49 -27.32 5.42
N MET A 240 -13.60 -27.37 6.15
CA MET A 240 -14.70 -26.40 6.02
C MET A 240 -14.26 -24.96 6.28
N ASP A 241 -13.41 -24.75 7.29
CA ASP A 241 -12.92 -23.42 7.67
C ASP A 241 -11.96 -22.82 6.64
N SER A 242 -11.54 -23.58 5.62
CA SER A 242 -10.57 -23.11 4.62
C SER A 242 -11.13 -22.04 3.69
N VAL A 243 -12.46 -21.87 3.64
CA VAL A 243 -13.14 -20.92 2.77
C VAL A 243 -13.96 -19.95 3.60
N GLN A 244 -13.66 -18.66 3.47
CA GLN A 244 -14.47 -17.57 3.96
C GLN A 244 -15.20 -16.89 2.81
N VAL A 245 -16.51 -16.66 2.97
CA VAL A 245 -17.31 -15.86 2.03
C VAL A 245 -17.63 -14.53 2.69
N ILE A 246 -17.30 -13.43 2.02
CA ILE A 246 -17.64 -12.07 2.45
C ILE A 246 -18.61 -11.51 1.43
N ASP A 247 -19.83 -11.19 1.86
CA ASP A 247 -20.79 -10.44 1.05
C ASP A 247 -20.32 -8.98 0.94
N ALA A 248 -19.69 -8.66 -0.18
CA ALA A 248 -19.11 -7.35 -0.42
C ALA A 248 -20.10 -6.37 -1.06
N ALA A 249 -21.38 -6.73 -1.24
CA ALA A 249 -22.36 -5.90 -1.93
C ALA A 249 -22.66 -4.60 -1.17
N GLN A 250 -22.88 -4.72 0.15
CA GLN A 250 -23.29 -3.61 1.02
C GLN A 250 -22.17 -3.10 1.93
N MET A 251 -20.96 -3.64 1.79
CA MET A 251 -19.82 -3.27 2.63
C MET A 251 -18.95 -2.23 1.94
N ARG A 252 -18.45 -1.25 2.70
CA ARG A 252 -17.38 -0.37 2.22
C ARG A 252 -16.06 -1.15 2.12
N PRO A 253 -15.09 -0.70 1.30
CA PRO A 253 -13.81 -1.38 1.16
C PRO A 253 -13.07 -1.65 2.48
N GLY A 254 -13.12 -0.72 3.44
CA GLY A 254 -12.53 -0.84 4.77
C GLY A 254 -13.25 -1.86 5.64
N ASP A 255 -14.57 -1.96 5.52
CA ASP A 255 -15.36 -2.99 6.22
C ASP A 255 -15.06 -4.39 5.67
N VAL A 256 -14.92 -4.53 4.35
CA VAL A 256 -14.47 -5.77 3.70
C VAL A 256 -13.07 -6.14 4.19
N LEU A 257 -12.16 -5.17 4.26
CA LEU A 257 -10.81 -5.37 4.76
C LEU A 257 -10.80 -5.79 6.24
N ALA A 258 -11.66 -5.19 7.07
CA ALA A 258 -11.80 -5.55 8.47
C ALA A 258 -12.40 -6.95 8.67
N ALA A 259 -13.42 -7.32 7.89
CA ALA A 259 -13.95 -8.67 7.89
C ALA A 259 -12.87 -9.68 7.48
N ALA A 260 -12.15 -9.44 6.38
CA ALA A 260 -11.07 -10.31 5.92
C ALA A 260 -9.96 -10.48 6.98
N ALA A 261 -9.56 -9.39 7.66
CA ALA A 261 -8.55 -9.45 8.72
C ALA A 261 -9.03 -10.22 9.94
N ARG A 262 -10.30 -10.05 10.33
CA ARG A 262 -10.93 -10.76 11.46
C ARG A 262 -11.03 -12.26 11.19
N GLU A 263 -11.48 -12.64 10.01
CA GLU A 263 -11.67 -14.05 9.63
C GLU A 263 -10.34 -14.78 9.44
N LEU A 264 -9.31 -14.09 8.96
CA LEU A 264 -8.00 -14.68 8.80
C LEU A 264 -7.26 -14.86 10.15
N ALA A 265 -7.57 -14.01 11.15
CA ALA A 265 -6.84 -13.94 12.40
C ALA A 265 -6.65 -15.27 13.17
N PRO A 266 -7.66 -16.15 13.32
CA PRO A 266 -7.51 -17.41 14.05
C PRO A 266 -6.55 -18.40 13.39
N HIS A 267 -6.21 -18.18 12.12
CA HIS A 267 -5.38 -19.07 11.31
C HIS A 267 -3.96 -18.54 11.09
N LEU A 268 -3.69 -17.31 11.51
CA LEU A 268 -2.38 -16.72 11.41
C LEU A 268 -1.44 -17.31 12.47
N PRO A 269 -0.16 -17.50 12.14
CA PRO A 269 0.81 -17.94 13.13
C PRO A 269 0.98 -16.87 14.22
N THR A 270 1.36 -17.31 15.42
CA THR A 270 1.81 -16.39 16.46
C THR A 270 3.10 -15.72 16.01
N ALA A 271 3.21 -14.40 16.20
CA ALA A 271 4.45 -13.69 15.94
C ALA A 271 5.60 -14.28 16.77
N SER A 272 6.76 -14.51 16.15
CA SER A 272 7.93 -14.95 16.89
C SER A 272 8.53 -13.79 17.69
N ASP A 273 8.98 -14.07 18.91
CA ASP A 273 9.65 -13.10 19.80
C ASP A 273 10.94 -12.48 19.19
N SER A 274 11.44 -13.04 18.08
CA SER A 274 12.60 -12.54 17.35
C SER A 274 12.36 -11.22 16.61
N ALA A 275 11.11 -10.73 16.53
CA ALA A 275 10.82 -9.40 16.01
C ALA A 275 11.16 -8.35 17.06
N THR A 276 12.45 -8.04 17.21
CA THR A 276 12.93 -6.96 18.08
C THR A 276 12.32 -5.63 17.65
N ARG A 277 11.23 -5.25 18.33
CA ARG A 277 10.50 -3.99 18.20
C ARG A 277 11.48 -2.85 18.43
N ALA A 278 11.69 -2.03 17.41
CA ALA A 278 12.53 -0.86 17.51
C ALA A 278 11.62 0.37 17.55
N GLY A 279 11.89 1.30 18.46
CA GLY A 279 11.12 2.53 18.59
C GLY A 279 10.94 3.25 17.26
N ALA A 280 9.75 3.82 17.09
CA ALA A 280 9.44 4.73 16.01
C ALA A 280 10.47 5.86 16.01
N LEU A 281 11.04 6.13 14.84
CA LEU A 281 11.93 7.27 14.62
C LEU A 281 13.12 7.32 15.59
N HIS A 282 14.17 6.52 15.38
CA HIS A 282 15.54 7.01 15.59
C HIS A 282 16.60 6.04 15.06
N GLU A 283 17.64 6.68 14.52
CA GLU A 283 18.99 6.21 14.24
C GLU A 283 19.10 4.91 13.44
N SER A 284 19.88 4.95 12.36
CA SER A 284 20.51 3.74 11.87
C SER A 284 21.22 3.09 13.05
N ARG A 285 20.64 2.05 13.65
CA ARG A 285 21.10 1.32 14.85
C ARG A 285 22.51 0.73 14.73
N SER A 286 23.24 1.05 13.67
CA SER A 286 24.67 0.86 13.60
C SER A 286 25.37 2.22 13.48
N ARG A 287 26.20 2.55 14.48
CA ARG A 287 27.40 3.40 14.34
C ARG A 287 28.43 2.77 13.37
N ARG A 288 28.00 1.98 12.37
CA ARG A 288 28.85 1.74 11.21
C ARG A 288 28.96 3.08 10.51
N SER A 289 30.20 3.57 10.41
CA SER A 289 30.57 4.75 9.64
C SER A 289 29.79 4.76 8.32
N VAL A 290 29.12 5.87 8.02
CA VAL A 290 28.41 6.11 6.76
C VAL A 290 29.26 5.67 5.56
N PHE A 291 30.57 5.87 5.65
CA PHE A 291 31.56 5.41 4.66
C PHE A 291 31.48 3.90 4.38
N ARG A 292 31.38 3.04 5.41
CA ARG A 292 31.27 1.58 5.21
C ARG A 292 29.96 1.18 4.51
N ARG A 293 28.87 1.92 4.71
CA ARG A 293 27.58 1.67 4.04
C ARG A 293 27.65 2.07 2.56
N VAL A 294 28.18 3.26 2.28
CA VAL A 294 28.36 3.76 0.91
C VAL A 294 29.34 2.90 0.12
N MET A 295 30.36 2.31 0.75
CA MET A 295 31.30 1.39 0.10
C MET A 295 30.80 -0.06 -0.02
N SER A 296 29.59 -0.36 0.46
CA SER A 296 29.05 -1.72 0.37
C SER A 296 28.66 -2.10 -1.06
N TYR A 297 28.74 -3.40 -1.41
CA TYR A 297 28.24 -3.90 -2.69
C TYR A 297 26.73 -3.62 -2.89
N GLN A 298 25.97 -3.59 -1.80
CA GLN A 298 24.55 -3.25 -1.83
C GLN A 298 24.35 -1.80 -2.31
N TYR A 299 25.16 -0.87 -1.81
CA TYR A 299 25.09 0.52 -2.23
C TYR A 299 25.74 0.75 -3.60
N LEU A 300 27.01 0.38 -3.81
CA LEU A 300 27.71 0.67 -5.07
C LEU A 300 27.16 -0.12 -6.26
N GLY A 301 27.04 -1.45 -6.11
CA GLY A 301 26.67 -2.33 -7.21
C GLY A 301 25.17 -2.41 -7.44
N ARG A 302 24.40 -2.70 -6.39
CA ARG A 302 22.94 -2.92 -6.54
C ARG A 302 22.15 -1.63 -6.65
N TYR A 303 22.61 -0.56 -6.01
CA TYR A 303 21.95 0.74 -6.07
C TYR A 303 22.62 1.68 -7.08
N LEU A 304 23.80 2.23 -6.77
CA LEU A 304 24.40 3.32 -7.53
C LEU A 304 24.63 2.97 -9.01
N ALA A 305 25.25 1.84 -9.31
CA ALA A 305 25.50 1.43 -10.70
C ALA A 305 24.20 1.12 -11.47
N ARG A 306 23.25 0.40 -10.85
CA ARG A 306 22.00 -0.01 -11.51
C ARG A 306 20.99 1.13 -11.66
N ARG A 307 21.02 2.11 -10.77
CA ARG A 307 20.07 3.22 -10.70
C ARG A 307 20.71 4.56 -11.02
N PHE A 308 21.90 4.54 -11.63
CA PHE A 308 22.71 5.73 -11.90
C PHE A 308 21.88 6.81 -12.61
N PHE A 309 21.26 6.46 -13.75
CA PHE A 309 20.45 7.37 -14.56
C PHE A 309 19.06 7.67 -13.98
N GLU A 310 18.59 6.89 -12.99
CA GLU A 310 17.34 7.15 -12.26
C GLU A 310 17.51 8.18 -11.14
N GLY A 311 18.69 8.78 -11.02
CA GLY A 311 18.98 9.89 -10.14
C GLY A 311 20.04 9.64 -9.08
N ALA A 312 20.50 8.38 -8.93
CA ALA A 312 21.52 8.00 -7.97
C ALA A 312 22.87 8.69 -8.22
N TRP A 313 23.16 9.11 -9.46
CA TRP A 313 24.39 9.86 -9.81
C TRP A 313 24.59 11.15 -8.99
N ARG A 314 23.53 11.68 -8.38
CA ARG A 314 23.59 12.91 -7.56
C ARG A 314 24.19 12.67 -6.17
N GLU A 315 24.03 11.48 -5.60
CA GLU A 315 24.45 11.19 -4.23
C GLU A 315 25.97 11.30 -4.01
N PRO A 316 26.84 10.88 -4.95
CA PRO A 316 28.27 11.17 -4.87
C PRO A 316 28.64 12.65 -4.74
N LEU A 317 27.75 13.57 -5.12
CA LEU A 317 27.97 15.02 -5.02
C LEU A 317 27.51 15.60 -3.66
N PHE A 318 26.80 14.83 -2.83
CA PHE A 318 26.29 15.31 -1.54
C PHE A 318 27.39 15.77 -0.57
N PRO A 319 28.54 15.07 -0.44
CA PRO A 319 29.64 15.54 0.42
C PRO A 319 30.21 16.91 0.00
N LEU A 320 30.08 17.27 -1.28
CA LEU A 320 30.56 18.54 -1.82
C LEU A 320 29.59 19.70 -1.56
N SER A 321 28.31 19.39 -1.29
CA SER A 321 27.24 20.34 -1.02
C SER A 321 27.09 20.61 0.49
N ALA A 322 26.86 21.87 0.89
CA ALA A 322 26.57 22.19 2.29
C ALA A 322 25.28 21.50 2.81
N PRO A 323 24.12 21.61 2.13
CA PRO A 323 22.93 20.88 2.54
C PRO A 323 23.10 19.36 2.39
N GLY A 324 23.89 18.89 1.40
CA GLY A 324 24.23 17.46 1.28
C GLY A 324 25.02 16.92 2.48
N ARG A 325 26.01 17.67 3.00
CA ARG A 325 26.75 17.31 4.22
C ARG A 325 25.85 17.29 5.46
N ALA A 326 24.96 18.28 5.58
CA ALA A 326 23.98 18.32 6.68
C ALA A 326 23.10 17.06 6.64
N PHE A 327 22.57 16.70 5.46
CA PHE A 327 21.77 15.48 5.29
C PHE A 327 22.52 14.19 5.63
N LEU A 328 23.79 14.07 5.22
CA LEU A 328 24.61 12.89 5.54
C LEU A 328 24.88 12.73 7.05
N ARG A 329 24.84 13.83 7.81
CA ARG A 329 25.04 13.85 9.26
C ARG A 329 23.73 13.61 10.02
N ASP A 330 22.68 14.34 9.64
CA ASP A 330 21.45 14.45 10.43
C ASP A 330 20.30 13.57 9.92
N GLY A 331 20.45 12.99 8.71
CA GLY A 331 19.39 12.22 8.06
C GLY A 331 18.17 13.08 7.74
N TYR A 332 16.99 12.48 7.58
CA TYR A 332 15.75 13.23 7.36
C TYR A 332 15.19 13.79 8.68
N SER A 333 15.80 14.88 9.16
CA SER A 333 15.33 15.66 10.31
C SER A 333 14.47 16.86 9.91
N ALA A 334 13.80 17.50 10.87
CA ALA A 334 13.07 18.76 10.65
C ALA A 334 13.97 19.85 10.04
N GLY A 335 15.24 19.93 10.47
CA GLY A 335 16.23 20.84 9.89
C GLY A 335 16.54 20.55 8.42
N ILE A 336 16.64 19.28 8.02
CA ILE A 336 16.82 18.92 6.60
C ILE A 336 15.56 19.20 5.78
N MET A 337 14.37 18.96 6.34
CA MET A 337 13.11 19.36 5.70
C MET A 337 13.08 20.87 5.43
N ARG A 338 13.48 21.69 6.42
CA ARG A 338 13.62 23.13 6.27
C ARG A 338 14.58 23.51 5.15
N LEU A 339 15.76 22.90 5.07
CA LEU A 339 16.70 23.13 3.96
C LEU A 339 16.07 22.83 2.60
N ILE A 340 15.33 21.71 2.47
CA ILE A 340 14.64 21.34 1.23
C ILE A 340 13.55 22.37 0.87
N TYR A 341 12.77 22.82 1.85
CA TYR A 341 11.67 23.78 1.65
C TYR A 341 12.12 25.21 1.37
N ASP A 342 13.23 25.63 1.98
CA ASP A 342 13.81 26.96 1.84
C ASP A 342 14.89 27.00 0.75
N GLN A 343 14.77 26.11 -0.24
CA GLN A 343 15.68 26.08 -1.38
C GLN A 343 15.79 27.48 -2.01
N PRO A 344 17.01 28.01 -2.20
CA PRO A 344 17.18 29.31 -2.84
C PRO A 344 16.73 29.26 -4.31
N PRO A 345 16.24 30.36 -4.89
CA PRO A 345 15.77 30.40 -6.28
C PRO A 345 16.84 29.96 -7.29
N ARG A 346 18.11 30.26 -7.00
CA ARG A 346 19.26 29.89 -7.81
C ARG A 346 20.30 29.18 -6.93
N PRO A 347 20.15 27.88 -6.66
CA PRO A 347 21.14 27.14 -5.89
C PRO A 347 22.45 27.03 -6.67
N ARG A 348 23.57 26.96 -5.93
CA ARG A 348 24.91 26.69 -6.49
C ARG A 348 24.89 25.39 -7.29
N LEU A 349 25.76 25.27 -8.29
CA LEU A 349 25.77 24.10 -9.20
C LEU A 349 25.85 22.76 -8.46
N VAL A 350 26.68 22.66 -7.42
CA VAL A 350 26.81 21.44 -6.62
C VAL A 350 25.56 21.19 -5.77
N ASP A 351 24.95 22.24 -5.21
CA ASP A 351 23.73 22.12 -4.41
C ASP A 351 22.51 21.69 -5.25
N ARG A 352 22.53 21.93 -6.57
CA ARG A 352 21.51 21.41 -7.48
C ARG A 352 21.45 19.89 -7.49
N ALA A 353 22.54 19.19 -7.17
CA ALA A 353 22.50 17.74 -7.03
C ALA A 353 21.66 17.33 -5.81
N PHE A 354 21.83 18.04 -4.68
CA PHE A 354 21.02 17.82 -3.49
C PHE A 354 19.56 18.19 -3.73
N TYR A 355 19.26 19.43 -4.12
CA TYR A 355 17.88 19.86 -4.33
C TYR A 355 17.19 19.17 -5.51
N GLY A 356 17.96 18.74 -6.50
CA GLY A 356 17.48 18.00 -7.65
C GLY A 356 17.35 16.50 -7.40
N TYR A 357 17.66 15.99 -6.21
CA TYR A 357 17.46 14.58 -5.89
C TYR A 357 15.96 14.23 -5.90
N PRO A 358 15.52 13.11 -6.53
CA PRO A 358 14.10 12.82 -6.73
C PRO A 358 13.25 12.90 -5.46
N LEU A 359 13.72 12.33 -4.34
CA LEU A 359 12.99 12.40 -3.08
C LEU A 359 12.86 13.84 -2.53
N HIS A 360 13.90 14.66 -2.67
CA HIS A 360 13.85 16.06 -2.22
C HIS A 360 12.91 16.91 -3.09
N ARG A 361 12.85 16.63 -4.40
CA ARG A 361 11.84 17.25 -5.27
C ARG A 361 10.42 16.84 -4.87
N ALA A 362 10.21 15.55 -4.62
CA ALA A 362 8.93 15.02 -4.17
C ALA A 362 8.46 15.67 -2.85
N VAL A 363 9.38 15.85 -1.89
CA VAL A 363 9.09 16.56 -0.63
C VAL A 363 8.69 18.03 -0.86
N ARG A 364 9.33 18.74 -1.81
CA ARG A 364 8.90 20.11 -2.16
C ARG A 364 7.56 20.16 -2.87
N ASP A 365 7.34 19.28 -3.84
CA ASP A 365 6.07 19.19 -4.56
C ASP A 365 4.93 18.88 -3.57
N ARG A 366 5.15 17.98 -2.60
CA ARG A 366 4.24 17.73 -1.48
C ARG A 366 3.87 19.01 -0.73
N LEU A 367 4.85 19.84 -0.35
CA LEU A 367 4.58 21.09 0.37
C LEU A 367 3.75 22.07 -0.48
N ALA A 368 4.01 22.16 -1.79
CA ALA A 368 3.21 23.03 -2.67
C ALA A 368 1.74 22.60 -2.73
N ILE A 369 1.49 21.30 -2.88
CA ILE A 369 0.15 20.70 -2.87
C ILE A 369 -0.55 20.98 -1.54
N LEU A 370 0.14 20.70 -0.41
CA LEU A 370 -0.42 20.91 0.93
C LEU A 370 -0.80 22.36 1.17
N VAL A 371 0.10 23.31 0.88
CA VAL A 371 -0.17 24.75 1.09
C VAL A 371 -1.41 25.19 0.31
N GLN A 372 -1.55 24.77 -0.94
CA GLN A 372 -2.71 25.13 -1.76
C GLN A 372 -4.01 24.49 -1.22
N GLY A 373 -3.98 23.20 -0.90
CA GLY A 373 -5.16 22.48 -0.39
C GLY A 373 -5.62 23.02 0.97
N ILE A 374 -4.69 23.21 1.89
CA ILE A 374 -4.96 23.73 3.24
C ILE A 374 -5.44 25.18 3.20
N GLU A 375 -4.84 26.03 2.34
CA GLU A 375 -5.31 27.42 2.19
C GLU A 375 -6.79 27.48 1.83
N ASN A 376 -7.20 26.69 0.83
CA ASN A 376 -8.58 26.67 0.35
C ASN A 376 -9.55 26.18 1.44
N GLU A 377 -9.17 25.13 2.17
CA GLU A 377 -9.99 24.58 3.25
C GLU A 377 -10.13 25.58 4.42
N LEU A 378 -9.03 26.18 4.85
CA LEU A 378 -9.05 27.17 5.93
C LEU A 378 -9.85 28.41 5.54
N ARG A 379 -9.72 28.90 4.29
CA ARG A 379 -10.52 30.01 3.79
C ARG A 379 -12.01 29.68 3.85
N GLY A 380 -12.40 28.48 3.39
CA GLY A 380 -13.78 28.01 3.43
C GLY A 380 -14.34 27.98 4.86
N ARG A 381 -13.61 27.38 5.81
CA ARG A 381 -14.05 27.31 7.22
C ARG A 381 -14.11 28.66 7.89
N LEU A 382 -13.11 29.52 7.73
CA LEU A 382 -13.07 30.84 8.39
C LEU A 382 -14.16 31.81 7.86
N ALA A 383 -14.56 31.65 6.59
CA ALA A 383 -15.67 32.40 5.99
C ALA A 383 -17.02 32.10 6.67
N THR A 384 -17.20 30.92 7.28
CA THR A 384 -18.44 30.55 7.98
C THR A 384 -18.66 31.29 9.31
N GLY A 385 -17.66 31.99 9.82
CA GLY A 385 -17.73 32.59 11.16
C GLY A 385 -17.15 31.70 12.27
N ALA A 386 -17.02 30.39 12.05
CA ALA A 386 -16.67 29.42 13.09
C ALA A 386 -15.19 29.50 13.57
N ARG A 387 -14.97 29.00 14.79
CA ARG A 387 -13.63 28.72 15.33
C ARG A 387 -13.10 27.44 14.70
N VAL A 388 -11.85 27.44 14.25
CA VAL A 388 -11.20 26.33 13.54
C VAL A 388 -10.06 25.78 14.40
N ARG A 389 -10.17 24.53 14.82
CA ARG A 389 -9.14 23.80 15.56
C ARG A 389 -8.36 22.87 14.64
N ILE A 390 -7.05 23.04 14.62
CA ILE A 390 -6.14 22.30 13.73
C ILE A 390 -5.17 21.52 14.59
N PHE A 391 -5.05 20.22 14.32
CA PHE A 391 -4.01 19.37 14.90
C PHE A 391 -2.95 19.04 13.83
N THR A 392 -1.65 19.11 14.18
CA THR A 392 -0.58 18.69 13.29
C THR A 392 0.46 17.86 14.03
N ALA A 393 0.74 16.66 13.51
CA ALA A 393 1.69 15.74 14.11
C ALA A 393 2.30 14.80 13.05
N PRO A 394 3.63 14.79 12.86
CA PRO A 394 4.60 15.70 13.45
C PRO A 394 4.31 17.13 13.03
N SER A 395 4.68 18.10 13.84
CA SER A 395 4.59 19.50 13.42
C SER A 395 5.79 19.90 12.57
N GLY A 396 7.00 19.40 12.87
CA GLY A 396 8.23 20.03 12.40
C GLY A 396 8.15 21.55 12.59
N PHE A 397 8.52 22.32 11.55
CA PHE A 397 8.33 23.79 11.50
C PHE A 397 6.98 24.22 10.89
N ALA A 398 6.02 23.30 10.74
CA ALA A 398 4.65 23.50 10.26
C ALA A 398 4.56 24.38 8.99
N TYR A 399 5.42 24.17 8.00
CA TYR A 399 5.47 24.99 6.77
C TYR A 399 4.18 24.91 5.95
N ASP A 400 3.52 23.77 5.99
CA ASP A 400 2.24 23.45 5.40
C ASP A 400 1.08 24.25 6.00
N LEU A 401 1.16 24.61 7.29
CA LEU A 401 0.16 25.46 7.97
C LEU A 401 0.56 26.93 8.05
N ARG A 402 1.82 27.22 8.36
CA ARG A 402 2.32 28.59 8.54
C ARG A 402 2.20 29.41 7.26
N ARG A 403 2.53 28.85 6.10
CA ARG A 403 2.43 29.56 4.82
C ARG A 403 0.99 29.97 4.48
N PRO A 404 -0.01 29.09 4.51
CA PRO A 404 -1.39 29.51 4.25
C PRO A 404 -1.93 30.44 5.35
N LEU A 405 -1.63 30.20 6.62
CA LEU A 405 -2.09 31.08 7.71
C LEU A 405 -1.54 32.50 7.60
N VAL A 406 -0.25 32.67 7.29
CA VAL A 406 0.34 34.01 7.06
C VAL A 406 -0.36 34.72 5.90
N LYS A 407 -0.65 34.00 4.81
CA LYS A 407 -1.37 34.58 3.68
C LYS A 407 -2.78 35.03 4.06
N LEU A 408 -3.55 34.19 4.75
CA LEU A 408 -4.89 34.52 5.23
C LEU A 408 -4.88 35.66 6.25
N THR A 409 -3.85 35.75 7.08
CA THR A 409 -3.66 36.88 8.02
C THR A 409 -3.50 38.20 7.29
N ASN A 410 -2.77 38.22 6.17
CA ASN A 410 -2.60 39.41 5.34
C ASN A 410 -3.88 39.81 4.62
N GLU A 411 -4.78 38.85 4.36
CA GLU A 411 -6.10 39.10 3.76
C GLU A 411 -7.10 39.64 4.81
N ASN A 412 -7.16 39.02 5.99
CA ASN A 412 -8.04 39.45 7.08
C ASN A 412 -7.51 38.99 8.46
N ARG A 413 -6.82 39.89 9.16
CA ARG A 413 -6.18 39.61 10.45
C ARG A 413 -7.15 39.25 11.57
N ASP A 414 -8.35 39.85 11.57
CA ASP A 414 -9.33 39.65 12.64
C ASP A 414 -9.84 38.21 12.71
N GLN A 415 -9.67 37.44 11.63
CA GLN A 415 -10.07 36.05 11.61
C GLN A 415 -9.13 35.13 12.40
N MET A 416 -7.87 35.54 12.62
CA MET A 416 -6.86 34.65 13.19
C MET A 416 -7.11 34.31 14.66
N GLY A 417 -7.77 35.19 15.42
CA GLY A 417 -8.21 34.88 16.79
C GLY A 417 -9.20 33.72 16.89
N ARG A 418 -9.72 33.23 15.75
CA ARG A 418 -10.59 32.06 15.65
C ARG A 418 -9.84 30.77 15.29
N VAL A 419 -8.53 30.84 15.06
CA VAL A 419 -7.69 29.67 14.76
C VAL A 419 -7.03 29.19 16.04
N VAL A 420 -7.16 27.89 16.32
CA VAL A 420 -6.42 27.20 17.38
C VAL A 420 -5.52 26.15 16.73
N LEU A 421 -4.21 26.30 16.89
CA LEU A 421 -3.22 25.37 16.38
C LEU A 421 -2.63 24.53 17.51
N VAL A 422 -2.80 23.22 17.42
CA VAL A 422 -2.20 22.23 18.31
C VAL A 422 -1.14 21.48 17.53
N ALA A 423 0.12 21.66 17.91
CA ALA A 423 1.28 21.06 17.27
C ALA A 423 1.91 20.03 18.20
N ALA A 424 2.20 18.83 17.69
CA ALA A 424 2.87 17.78 18.44
C ALA A 424 4.14 17.29 17.71
N ASP A 425 5.25 17.20 18.43
CA ASP A 425 6.53 16.71 17.90
C ASP A 425 7.43 16.15 19.03
N LEU A 426 8.45 15.37 18.66
CA LEU A 426 9.48 14.91 19.59
C LEU A 426 10.41 16.06 20.02
N ASP A 427 10.63 17.04 19.13
CA ASP A 427 11.48 18.22 19.33
C ASP A 427 12.80 17.91 20.09
N PRO A 428 13.67 17.05 19.54
CA PRO A 428 14.88 16.63 20.23
C PRO A 428 15.88 17.77 20.43
N ALA A 429 15.86 18.79 19.55
CA ALA A 429 16.72 19.96 19.64
C ALA A 429 16.15 21.09 20.53
N GLY A 430 14.84 21.07 20.81
CA GLY A 430 14.17 22.06 21.64
C GLY A 430 13.92 23.39 20.93
N ASP A 431 14.03 23.43 19.60
CA ASP A 431 13.91 24.64 18.77
C ASP A 431 12.54 24.77 18.10
N LEU A 432 11.80 23.67 17.91
CA LEU A 432 10.52 23.67 17.19
C LEU A 432 9.45 24.45 17.97
N GLY A 433 9.25 24.12 19.25
CA GLY A 433 8.21 24.74 20.07
C GLY A 433 8.34 26.27 20.15
N PRO A 434 9.51 26.80 20.56
CA PRO A 434 9.74 28.25 20.62
C PRO A 434 9.61 28.97 19.27
N GLU A 435 10.17 28.41 18.18
CA GLU A 435 10.07 29.04 16.85
C GLU A 435 8.62 29.09 16.35
N LEU A 436 7.86 28.00 16.56
CA LEU A 436 6.45 27.94 16.19
C LEU A 436 5.61 28.91 17.03
N ALA A 437 5.84 29.00 18.34
CA ALA A 437 5.12 29.92 19.21
C ALA A 437 5.26 31.38 18.73
N VAL A 438 6.49 31.82 18.46
CA VAL A 438 6.75 33.17 17.92
C VAL A 438 6.09 33.37 16.55
N ALA A 439 6.11 32.36 15.69
CA ALA A 439 5.51 32.45 14.37
C ALA A 439 3.97 32.55 14.42
N VAL A 440 3.33 31.81 15.33
CA VAL A 440 1.87 31.74 15.48
C VAL A 440 1.34 32.97 16.25
N GLU A 441 2.09 33.45 17.24
CA GLU A 441 1.77 34.71 17.95
C GLU A 441 1.74 35.90 16.99
N ARG A 442 2.68 35.97 16.03
CA ARG A 442 2.72 37.05 15.02
C ARG A 442 1.46 37.12 14.15
N ILE A 443 0.83 35.98 13.86
CA ILE A 443 -0.42 35.94 13.12
C ILE A 443 -1.65 36.14 14.00
N GLY A 444 -1.52 36.08 15.33
CA GLY A 444 -2.61 36.30 16.28
C GLY A 444 -3.54 35.09 16.45
N ALA A 445 -3.03 33.88 16.20
CA ALA A 445 -3.75 32.63 16.45
C ALA A 445 -3.38 32.03 17.81
N GLU A 446 -4.26 31.23 18.38
CA GLU A 446 -3.99 30.48 19.61
C GLU A 446 -3.10 29.27 19.29
N PHE A 447 -2.11 29.01 20.14
CA PHE A 447 -1.10 27.99 19.91
C PHE A 447 -0.84 27.12 21.13
N HIS A 448 -0.79 25.81 20.91
CA HIS A 448 -0.40 24.81 21.90
C HIS A 448 0.65 23.89 21.29
N PHE A 449 1.80 23.77 21.96
CA PHE A 449 2.86 22.85 21.56
C PHE A 449 2.99 21.72 22.58
N LEU A 450 2.87 20.48 22.11
CA LEU A 450 2.96 19.27 22.91
C LEU A 450 4.21 18.49 22.51
N LYS A 451 5.12 18.30 23.47
CA LYS A 451 6.35 17.56 23.24
C LYS A 451 6.18 16.10 23.67
N GLY A 452 6.22 15.17 22.73
CA GLY A 452 6.09 13.76 23.06
C GLY A 452 6.05 12.81 21.87
N ASP A 453 6.04 11.52 22.18
CA ASP A 453 6.03 10.45 21.20
C ASP A 453 4.59 10.06 20.85
N LEU A 454 4.18 10.29 19.60
CA LEU A 454 2.85 9.95 19.10
C LEU A 454 2.53 8.46 19.17
N THR A 455 3.52 7.59 19.29
CA THR A 455 3.32 6.15 19.47
C THR A 455 2.93 5.79 20.90
N ASN A 456 3.17 6.68 21.86
CA ASN A 456 2.75 6.52 23.25
C ASN A 456 1.26 6.89 23.43
N SER A 457 0.45 5.96 23.93
CA SER A 457 -0.97 6.18 24.18
C SER A 457 -1.23 7.25 25.24
N ALA A 458 -0.37 7.39 26.26
CA ALA A 458 -0.53 8.42 27.29
C ALA A 458 -0.33 9.83 26.71
N PHE A 459 0.60 9.99 25.77
CA PHE A 459 0.79 11.25 25.07
C PHE A 459 -0.39 11.57 24.14
N ARG A 460 -0.93 10.55 23.44
CA ARG A 460 -2.17 10.74 22.66
C ARG A 460 -3.35 11.16 23.55
N ALA A 461 -3.46 10.63 24.77
CA ALA A 461 -4.48 11.03 25.73
C ALA A 461 -4.30 12.48 26.22
N GLU A 462 -3.07 12.98 26.31
CA GLU A 462 -2.82 14.41 26.57
C GLU A 462 -3.29 15.28 25.40
N CYS A 463 -3.14 14.84 24.15
CA CYS A 463 -3.64 15.55 22.99
C CYS A 463 -5.18 15.61 22.92
N ASP A 464 -5.90 14.64 23.52
CA ASP A 464 -7.37 14.56 23.49
C ASP A 464 -8.05 15.81 24.07
N GLN A 465 -7.40 16.47 25.04
CA GLN A 465 -7.96 17.64 25.73
C GLN A 465 -8.23 18.84 24.80
N PHE A 466 -7.64 18.84 23.60
CA PHE A 466 -7.81 19.91 22.61
C PHE A 466 -8.82 19.57 21.50
N GLY A 467 -9.32 18.33 21.46
CA GLY A 467 -10.31 17.88 20.49
C GLY A 467 -11.74 18.37 20.82
N PRO A 468 -12.70 18.16 19.90
CA PRO A 468 -12.51 17.62 18.56
C PRO A 468 -11.93 18.67 17.59
N PHE A 469 -11.15 18.19 16.63
CA PHE A 469 -10.48 18.99 15.60
C PHE A 469 -11.32 19.11 14.32
N ASP A 470 -11.18 20.24 13.63
CA ASP A 470 -11.75 20.49 12.30
C ASP A 470 -10.83 19.94 11.20
N LEU A 471 -9.52 20.02 11.42
CA LEU A 471 -8.50 19.60 10.47
C LEU A 471 -7.37 18.91 11.24
N ALA A 472 -6.94 17.73 10.77
CA ALA A 472 -5.79 17.03 11.31
C ALA A 472 -4.76 16.74 10.21
N LEU A 473 -3.49 17.08 10.46
CA LEU A 473 -2.37 16.83 9.56
C LEU A 473 -1.50 15.72 10.13
N PHE A 474 -1.42 14.61 9.39
CA PHE A 474 -0.49 13.51 9.63
C PHE A 474 0.43 13.37 8.43
N VAL A 475 1.33 14.35 8.27
CA VAL A 475 2.17 14.51 7.08
C VAL A 475 3.63 14.23 7.41
N GLY A 476 4.27 13.41 6.58
CA GLY A 476 5.70 13.14 6.66
C GLY A 476 6.11 12.14 7.73
N LEU A 477 5.15 11.47 8.38
CA LEU A 477 5.41 10.35 9.30
C LEU A 477 4.81 9.01 8.85
N SER A 478 3.78 9.01 7.99
CA SER A 478 3.08 7.80 7.53
C SER A 478 4.02 6.72 6.99
N SER A 479 5.06 7.14 6.25
CA SER A 479 6.09 6.26 5.69
C SER A 479 7.19 5.86 6.69
N TRP A 480 7.24 6.45 7.87
CA TRP A 480 8.36 6.29 8.83
C TRP A 480 7.95 5.66 10.16
N LEU A 481 6.67 5.75 10.53
CA LEU A 481 6.15 5.00 11.66
C LEU A 481 6.07 3.50 11.34
N PRO A 482 6.33 2.64 12.33
CA PRO A 482 5.93 1.24 12.25
C PRO A 482 4.42 1.15 12.00
N LYS A 483 3.97 0.11 11.30
CA LYS A 483 2.61 0.03 10.77
C LYS A 483 1.56 0.03 11.87
N GLN A 484 1.79 -0.67 12.98
CA GLN A 484 0.83 -0.70 14.09
C GLN A 484 0.63 0.68 14.73
N PRO A 485 1.68 1.39 15.22
CA PRO A 485 1.55 2.76 15.70
C PRO A 485 0.89 3.72 14.69
N MET A 486 1.17 3.55 13.39
CA MET A 486 0.50 4.32 12.34
C MET A 486 -1.02 4.08 12.34
N LEU A 487 -1.47 2.82 12.38
CA LEU A 487 -2.91 2.49 12.43
C LEU A 487 -3.57 3.00 13.71
N GLU A 488 -2.90 2.85 14.86
CA GLU A 488 -3.38 3.36 16.15
C GLU A 488 -3.53 4.88 16.13
N HIS A 489 -2.56 5.60 15.57
CA HIS A 489 -2.62 7.05 15.46
C HIS A 489 -3.73 7.51 14.51
N LEU A 490 -3.91 6.84 13.35
CA LEU A 490 -5.00 7.13 12.43
C LEU A 490 -6.38 6.92 13.10
N ARG A 491 -6.57 5.84 13.85
CA ARG A 491 -7.82 5.58 14.60
C ARG A 491 -8.05 6.64 15.68
N TRP A 492 -6.98 7.05 16.37
CA TRP A 492 -7.03 8.12 17.36
C TRP A 492 -7.43 9.46 16.72
N LEU A 493 -6.85 9.80 15.56
CA LEU A 493 -7.23 10.99 14.78
C LEU A 493 -8.69 10.93 14.38
N ARG A 494 -9.16 9.76 13.92
CA ARG A 494 -10.58 9.58 13.56
C ARG A 494 -11.51 9.83 14.73
N ALA A 495 -11.16 9.37 15.94
CA ALA A 495 -11.95 9.57 17.15
C ALA A 495 -11.96 11.04 17.61
N ASN A 496 -10.90 11.79 17.31
CA ASN A 496 -10.72 13.19 17.71
C ASN A 496 -11.05 14.21 16.62
N LEU A 497 -11.48 13.78 15.44
CA LEU A 497 -12.00 14.67 14.39
C LEU A 497 -13.52 14.82 14.52
N ARG A 498 -14.01 16.01 14.20
CA ARG A 498 -15.45 16.26 14.05
C ARG A 498 -16.04 15.37 12.93
N PRO A 499 -17.36 15.13 12.91
CA PRO A 499 -18.01 14.41 11.82
C PRO A 499 -17.77 15.02 10.42
N ASP A 500 -17.62 16.34 10.34
CA ASP A 500 -17.29 17.12 9.15
C ASP A 500 -15.79 17.48 9.06
N GLY A 501 -14.96 16.85 9.90
CA GLY A 501 -13.53 17.09 9.97
C GLY A 501 -12.76 16.38 8.86
N LEU A 502 -11.59 16.91 8.53
CA LEU A 502 -10.72 16.38 7.48
C LEU A 502 -9.39 15.88 8.04
N LEU A 503 -8.95 14.72 7.55
CA LEU A 503 -7.58 14.26 7.65
C LEU A 503 -6.81 14.65 6.38
N VAL A 504 -5.65 15.27 6.57
CA VAL A 504 -4.65 15.47 5.52
C VAL A 504 -3.43 14.62 5.86
N THR A 505 -3.08 13.70 4.96
CA THR A 505 -1.90 12.84 5.11
C THR A 505 -1.16 12.72 3.79
N ASP A 506 -0.02 12.05 3.80
CA ASP A 506 0.74 11.75 2.61
C ASP A 506 1.16 10.29 2.56
N CYS A 507 1.53 9.82 1.38
CA CYS A 507 2.23 8.58 1.21
C CYS A 507 3.26 8.65 0.09
N PHE A 508 4.19 7.69 0.10
CA PHE A 508 5.25 7.61 -0.89
C PHE A 508 5.20 6.28 -1.64
N THR A 509 5.31 6.36 -2.97
CA THR A 509 5.56 5.21 -3.84
C THR A 509 7.06 5.03 -3.98
N PRO A 510 7.59 3.81 -3.81
CA PRO A 510 9.03 3.63 -3.81
C PRO A 510 9.61 3.74 -5.22
N ALA A 511 10.78 4.35 -5.32
CA ALA A 511 11.56 4.43 -6.55
C ALA A 511 13.04 4.12 -6.27
N ALA A 512 13.96 4.53 -7.14
CA ALA A 512 15.39 4.33 -6.96
C ALA A 512 15.89 4.75 -5.57
N TYR A 513 15.41 5.90 -5.06
CA TYR A 513 15.79 6.42 -3.74
C TYR A 513 15.50 5.44 -2.60
N ALA A 514 14.44 4.62 -2.70
CA ALA A 514 14.06 3.68 -1.66
C ALA A 514 15.12 2.59 -1.50
N VAL A 515 15.73 2.15 -2.61
CA VAL A 515 16.82 1.16 -2.59
C VAL A 515 18.08 1.76 -1.96
N GLY A 516 18.41 3.01 -2.30
CA GLY A 516 19.52 3.74 -1.67
C GLY A 516 19.28 3.92 -0.17
N GLY A 517 18.07 4.32 0.21
CA GLY A 517 17.66 4.46 1.61
C GLY A 517 17.81 3.16 2.41
N ALA A 518 17.33 2.04 1.87
CA ALA A 518 17.49 0.74 2.50
C ALA A 518 18.96 0.31 2.63
N ALA A 519 19.80 0.55 1.60
CA ALA A 519 21.24 0.29 1.68
C ALA A 519 21.93 1.18 2.74
N MET A 520 21.39 2.37 2.98
CA MET A 520 21.81 3.28 4.06
C MET A 520 21.21 2.92 5.42
N GLY A 521 20.31 1.94 5.49
CA GLY A 521 19.72 1.44 6.73
C GLY A 521 18.47 2.21 7.19
N TYR A 522 17.86 3.03 6.31
CA TYR A 522 16.57 3.63 6.59
C TYR A 522 15.47 2.55 6.61
N ARG A 523 14.60 2.65 7.61
CA ARG A 523 13.40 1.82 7.77
C ARG A 523 12.22 2.65 7.29
N ALA A 524 11.58 2.22 6.22
CA ALA A 524 10.48 2.95 5.61
C ALA A 524 9.38 2.01 5.13
N ASN A 525 8.18 2.55 5.09
CA ASN A 525 6.96 1.95 4.59
C ASN A 525 6.51 2.76 3.38
N TYR A 526 6.09 2.09 2.32
CA TYR A 526 5.70 2.71 1.06
C TYR A 526 4.30 2.26 0.66
N TYR A 527 3.43 3.20 0.35
CA TYR A 527 2.04 2.90 0.07
C TYR A 527 1.69 3.47 -1.30
N PRO A 528 1.33 2.61 -2.27
CA PRO A 528 0.53 3.04 -3.39
C PRO A 528 -0.72 3.79 -2.89
N PRO A 529 -1.20 4.83 -3.59
CA PRO A 529 -2.33 5.63 -3.10
C PRO A 529 -3.60 4.83 -2.83
N ASP A 530 -3.91 3.84 -3.66
CA ASP A 530 -5.05 2.94 -3.50
C ASP A 530 -4.94 2.09 -2.22
N VAL A 531 -3.73 1.64 -1.88
CA VAL A 531 -3.47 0.93 -0.62
C VAL A 531 -3.63 1.86 0.57
N MET A 532 -3.08 3.09 0.51
CA MET A 532 -3.24 4.05 1.62
C MET A 532 -4.70 4.42 1.83
N ARG A 533 -5.46 4.64 0.74
CA ARG A 533 -6.91 4.90 0.83
C ARG A 533 -7.66 3.76 1.51
N ALA A 534 -7.37 2.51 1.18
CA ALA A 534 -7.97 1.36 1.86
C ALA A 534 -7.58 1.27 3.34
N VAL A 535 -6.35 1.65 3.69
CA VAL A 535 -5.90 1.74 5.09
C VAL A 535 -6.64 2.85 5.84
N LEU A 536 -6.85 4.01 5.22
CA LEU A 536 -7.64 5.10 5.79
C LEU A 536 -9.10 4.67 6.00
N ASP A 537 -9.69 3.98 5.03
CA ASP A 537 -11.05 3.42 5.13
C ASP A 537 -11.18 2.46 6.32
N TYR A 538 -10.19 1.57 6.46
CA TYR A 538 -10.09 0.64 7.57
C TYR A 538 -9.90 1.33 8.95
N CYS A 539 -9.30 2.53 8.97
CA CYS A 539 -9.18 3.35 10.18
C CYS A 539 -10.39 4.27 10.44
N GLY A 540 -11.45 4.18 9.63
CA GLY A 540 -12.69 4.91 9.82
C GLY A 540 -12.79 6.26 9.10
N PHE A 541 -11.92 6.52 8.13
CA PHE A 541 -12.02 7.66 7.21
C PHE A 541 -12.75 7.27 5.91
N ASP A 542 -13.25 8.23 5.14
CA ASP A 542 -13.77 7.95 3.80
C ASP A 542 -12.61 7.82 2.81
N GLY A 543 -11.99 6.64 2.78
CA GLY A 543 -10.88 6.35 1.89
C GLY A 543 -11.32 6.31 0.41
N LEU A 544 -12.55 5.87 0.14
CA LEU A 544 -13.08 5.79 -1.22
C LEU A 544 -13.50 7.16 -1.79
N GLY A 545 -13.90 8.11 -0.95
CA GLY A 545 -14.12 9.51 -1.35
C GLY A 545 -12.86 10.37 -1.29
N ALA A 546 -11.78 9.89 -0.66
CA ALA A 546 -10.55 10.66 -0.50
C ALA A 546 -9.95 11.16 -1.82
N THR A 547 -9.56 12.43 -1.84
CA THR A 547 -8.86 13.02 -2.98
C THR A 547 -7.38 12.68 -2.91
N VAL A 548 -6.75 12.50 -4.07
CA VAL A 548 -5.32 12.21 -4.18
C VAL A 548 -4.70 13.16 -5.18
N GLU A 549 -3.72 13.93 -4.74
CA GLU A 549 -2.91 14.79 -5.60
C GLU A 549 -1.45 14.35 -5.52
N SER A 550 -0.82 14.17 -6.69
CA SER A 550 0.54 13.62 -6.78
C SER A 550 1.53 14.68 -7.22
N GLY A 551 2.74 14.63 -6.67
CA GLY A 551 3.85 15.43 -7.18
C GLY A 551 4.23 15.03 -8.61
N ARG A 552 5.03 15.86 -9.27
CA ARG A 552 5.31 15.73 -10.72
C ARG A 552 5.92 14.39 -11.12
N ASP A 553 6.69 13.79 -10.21
CA ASP A 553 7.42 12.55 -10.45
C ASP A 553 6.61 11.30 -10.05
N GLY A 554 5.38 11.48 -9.52
CA GLY A 554 4.54 10.38 -9.03
C GLY A 554 5.12 9.63 -7.83
N ILE A 555 6.04 10.26 -7.09
CA ILE A 555 6.72 9.68 -5.91
C ILE A 555 5.96 9.96 -4.62
N ASN A 556 5.55 11.21 -4.41
CA ASN A 556 4.75 11.63 -3.26
C ASN A 556 3.28 11.80 -3.68
N HIS A 557 2.39 11.52 -2.75
CA HIS A 557 0.95 11.68 -2.91
C HIS A 557 0.39 12.31 -1.64
N VAL A 558 -0.35 13.41 -1.78
CA VAL A 558 -1.13 14.01 -0.69
C VAL A 558 -2.53 13.44 -0.79
N ILE A 559 -3.08 13.02 0.35
CA ILE A 559 -4.40 12.42 0.46
C ILE A 559 -5.20 13.23 1.47
N VAL A 560 -6.38 13.68 1.05
CA VAL A 560 -7.35 14.34 1.94
C VAL A 560 -8.57 13.44 2.05
N ALA A 561 -8.89 13.03 3.27
CA ALA A 561 -10.00 12.13 3.57
C ALA A 561 -10.93 12.76 4.60
N GLY A 562 -12.23 12.69 4.33
CA GLY A 562 -13.24 13.00 5.33
C GLY A 562 -13.36 11.89 6.36
N VAL A 563 -14.10 12.18 7.43
CA VAL A 563 -14.58 11.16 8.35
C VAL A 563 -15.61 10.26 7.63
N ALA A 564 -15.46 8.93 7.76
CA ALA A 564 -16.45 8.02 7.22
C ALA A 564 -17.75 8.11 8.04
N GLY A 565 -18.87 8.31 7.33
CA GLY A 565 -20.23 8.27 7.89
C GLY A 565 -20.69 6.88 8.31
#